data_AF-A0A6A4AXZ9-F1
#
_entry.id   AF-A0A6A4AXZ9-F1
#
_cell.length_a   1.000
_cell.length_b   1.000
_cell.length_c   1.000
_cell.angle_alpha   90.00
_cell.angle_beta   90.00
_cell.angle_gamma   90.00
#
_symmetry.space_group_name_H-M   'P 1'
#
loop_
_entity.id
_entity.type
_entity.pdbx_description
1 polymer ?
#
loop_
_entity_poly.entity_id
_entity_poly.type
_entity_poly.pdbx_seq_one_letter_code
_entity_poly.pdbx_strand_id
1 'polypeptide(L)'
;MTHHQSYAYLGIGDGFDHVRRRIELAPKLKQLKQDATALIESGLAPWQVVKAVKVYLYPRVEYALRHLHPEDQHLRGFDDHLRRGLRHLLRLPKSTAKDFFSAPVSRGGLGLLPLVELHAALQIAHGWQMLHSPDPAIRRIAREQLHQIADARHRLDRPHWQQRREELCGRFLNFELGMSVHAPAKRRTGDTTSLWTDIRNNLKLHGLKLETAPADPESGAPAKTLQLRVPHHAEWLDHRNVLRHVKQYKRAHWSAWCALKDQGRTARTHGGVGSKFLTRPRGI
;
A
#
# COMPACT_ATOMS: atom_id res chain seq x y z
N MET A 1 5.57 16.58 38.74
CA MET A 1 4.96 15.53 37.89
C MET A 1 5.81 15.42 36.63
N THR A 2 6.57 14.35 36.51
CA THR A 2 7.54 14.10 35.43
C THR A 2 6.82 13.87 34.10
N HIS A 3 7.12 14.71 33.10
CA HIS A 3 6.77 14.48 31.70
C HIS A 3 7.19 13.05 31.32
N HIS A 4 6.24 12.15 31.05
CA HIS A 4 6.54 10.90 30.36
C HIS A 4 7.09 11.26 28.98
N GLN A 5 8.42 11.24 28.84
CA GLN A 5 9.07 11.30 27.54
C GLN A 5 8.61 10.06 26.75
N SER A 6 7.78 10.27 25.74
CA SER A 6 7.40 9.21 24.81
C SER A 6 8.66 8.67 24.16
N TYR A 7 8.98 7.39 24.41
CA TYR A 7 10.10 6.70 23.78
C TYR A 7 9.94 6.79 22.26
N ALA A 8 11.02 7.05 21.52
CA ALA A 8 10.97 7.09 20.06
C ALA A 8 11.83 5.96 19.48
N TYR A 9 11.20 5.03 18.78
CA TYR A 9 11.90 3.93 18.11
C TYR A 9 12.12 4.26 16.63
N LEU A 10 13.39 4.34 16.22
CA LEU A 10 13.81 4.70 14.86
C LEU A 10 13.17 6.02 14.36
N GLY A 11 13.06 6.99 15.26
CA GLY A 11 12.53 8.33 14.96
C GLY A 11 11.01 8.39 14.79
N ILE A 12 10.27 7.40 15.29
CA ILE A 12 8.81 7.40 15.43
C ILE A 12 8.46 7.25 16.92
N GLY A 13 7.56 8.07 17.44
CA GLY A 13 7.10 7.97 18.82
C GLY A 13 6.37 6.65 19.07
N ASP A 14 6.81 5.91 20.09
CA ASP A 14 6.14 4.73 20.63
C ASP A 14 5.20 5.14 21.78
N GLY A 15 3.98 4.62 21.78
CA GLY A 15 2.90 5.00 22.71
C GLY A 15 1.50 4.93 22.10
N PHE A 16 0.46 5.18 22.90
CA PHE A 16 -0.97 5.07 22.49
C PHE A 16 -1.57 6.35 21.90
N ASP A 17 -0.81 7.45 21.79
CA ASP A 17 -1.33 8.72 21.27
C ASP A 17 -1.40 8.72 19.74
N HIS A 18 -2.60 8.45 19.20
CA HIS A 18 -2.86 8.41 17.77
C HIS A 18 -2.89 9.81 17.12
N VAL A 19 -3.13 10.88 17.90
CA VAL A 19 -3.26 12.25 17.40
C VAL A 19 -1.88 12.85 17.13
N ARG A 20 -0.94 12.69 18.07
CA ARG A 20 0.45 13.14 17.86
C ARG A 20 1.12 12.44 16.68
N ARG A 21 0.87 11.14 16.51
CA ARG A 21 1.43 10.32 15.41
C ARG A 21 0.99 10.76 14.00
N ARG A 22 -0.17 11.41 13.84
CA ARG A 22 -0.59 11.98 12.54
C ARG A 22 0.31 13.10 12.08
N ILE A 23 0.87 13.86 13.03
CA ILE A 23 1.64 15.09 12.78
C ILE A 23 3.13 14.77 12.58
N GLU A 24 3.64 13.66 13.13
CA GLU A 24 5.05 13.24 13.05
C GLU A 24 5.56 13.06 11.61
N LEU A 25 4.67 12.79 10.64
CA LEU A 25 5.06 12.63 9.24
C LEU A 25 5.28 13.98 8.53
N ALA A 26 4.67 15.08 8.99
CA ALA A 26 4.68 16.36 8.29
C ALA A 26 6.10 16.93 8.07
N PRO A 27 7.01 16.93 9.06
CA PRO A 27 8.40 17.36 8.85
C PRO A 27 9.14 16.50 7.83
N LYS A 28 8.95 15.17 7.86
CA LYS A 28 9.56 14.24 6.90
C LYS A 28 9.05 14.50 5.48
N LEU A 29 7.76 14.76 5.29
CA LEU A 29 7.20 15.11 3.99
C LEU A 29 7.70 16.47 3.49
N LYS A 30 7.89 17.45 4.39
CA LYS A 30 8.49 18.74 4.02
C LYS A 30 9.91 18.56 3.49
N GLN A 31 10.74 17.79 4.19
CA GLN A 31 12.09 17.45 3.72
C GLN A 31 12.04 16.70 2.38
N LEU A 32 11.14 15.72 2.26
CA LEU A 32 10.98 14.96 1.02
C LEU A 32 10.60 15.85 -0.17
N LYS A 33 9.76 16.88 0.03
CA LYS A 33 9.43 17.87 -1.00
C LYS A 33 10.65 18.70 -1.41
N GLN A 34 11.47 19.13 -0.46
CA GLN A 34 12.70 19.88 -0.73
C GLN A 34 13.69 19.03 -1.53
N ASP A 35 13.88 17.78 -1.13
CA ASP A 35 14.77 16.85 -1.83
C ASP A 35 14.25 16.49 -3.23
N ALA A 36 12.92 16.41 -3.40
CA ALA A 36 12.32 16.23 -4.72
C ALA A 36 12.58 17.45 -5.63
N THR A 37 12.48 18.67 -5.10
CA THR A 37 12.81 19.90 -5.84
C THR A 37 14.29 19.90 -6.24
N ALA A 38 15.19 19.64 -5.29
CA ALA A 38 16.64 19.58 -5.55
C ALA A 38 16.98 18.54 -6.62
N LEU A 39 16.33 17.37 -6.58
CA LEU A 39 16.53 16.32 -7.59
C LEU A 39 16.03 16.76 -8.98
N ILE A 40 14.91 17.46 -9.05
CA ILE A 40 14.35 17.96 -10.32
C ILE A 40 15.23 19.07 -10.92
N GLU A 41 15.86 19.88 -10.08
CA GLU A 41 16.75 20.99 -10.47
C GLU A 41 18.22 20.57 -10.66
N SER A 42 18.56 19.30 -10.38
CA SER A 42 19.93 18.78 -10.36
C SER A 42 20.66 18.72 -11.72
N GLY A 43 19.96 19.01 -12.83
CA GLY A 43 20.51 18.85 -14.18
C GLY A 43 20.59 17.40 -14.68
N LEU A 44 20.15 16.42 -13.88
CA LEU A 44 20.05 15.02 -14.30
C LEU A 44 19.05 14.84 -15.46
N ALA A 45 19.29 13.82 -16.29
CA ALA A 45 18.35 13.47 -17.35
C ALA A 45 16.99 13.08 -16.74
N PRO A 46 15.85 13.39 -17.39
CA PRO A 46 14.54 13.17 -16.78
C PRO A 46 14.26 11.72 -16.34
N TRP A 47 14.78 10.72 -17.06
CA TRP A 47 14.66 9.32 -16.66
C TRP A 47 15.46 8.99 -15.39
N GLN A 48 16.61 9.64 -15.18
CA GLN A 48 17.43 9.50 -13.98
C GLN A 48 16.70 10.09 -12.77
N VAL A 49 16.05 11.25 -12.93
CA VAL A 49 15.21 11.85 -11.89
C VAL A 49 14.06 10.91 -11.50
N VAL A 50 13.31 10.40 -12.48
CA VAL A 50 12.21 9.45 -12.21
C VAL A 50 12.71 8.18 -11.51
N LYS A 51 13.87 7.65 -11.90
CA LYS A 51 14.51 6.51 -11.25
C LYS A 51 14.92 6.84 -9.80
N ALA A 52 15.56 7.99 -9.59
CA ALA A 52 16.02 8.42 -8.28
C ALA A 52 14.86 8.66 -7.29
N VAL A 53 13.71 9.16 -7.77
CA VAL A 53 12.49 9.24 -6.94
C VAL A 53 12.09 7.86 -6.41
N LYS A 54 12.04 6.85 -7.27
CA LYS A 54 11.61 5.50 -6.88
C LYS A 54 12.62 4.78 -5.98
N VAL A 55 13.91 4.98 -6.23
CA VAL A 55 15.00 4.25 -5.57
C VAL A 55 15.47 4.93 -4.29
N TYR A 56 15.40 6.27 -4.20
CA TYR A 56 15.97 7.01 -3.08
C TYR A 56 14.94 7.83 -2.30
N LEU A 57 13.96 8.46 -2.95
CA LEU A 57 12.96 9.26 -2.22
C LEU A 57 11.91 8.39 -1.53
N TYR A 58 11.21 7.51 -2.27
CA TYR A 58 10.15 6.70 -1.67
C TYR A 58 10.61 5.85 -0.48
N PRO A 59 11.76 5.13 -0.53
CA PRO A 59 12.20 4.32 0.60
C PRO A 59 12.38 5.08 1.91
N ARG A 60 12.71 6.38 1.86
CA ARG A 60 12.92 7.21 3.05
C ARG A 60 11.66 7.44 3.88
N VAL A 61 10.48 7.27 3.29
CA VAL A 61 9.20 7.38 4.00
C VAL A 61 8.53 6.03 4.25
N GLU A 62 9.00 4.93 3.67
CA GLU A 62 8.33 3.63 3.82
C GLU A 62 8.23 3.16 5.26
N TYR A 63 9.30 3.33 6.05
CA TYR A 63 9.28 2.98 7.47
C TYR A 63 8.24 3.82 8.24
N ALA A 64 8.18 5.13 7.98
CA ALA A 64 7.21 6.02 8.62
C ALA A 64 5.77 5.65 8.23
N LEU A 65 5.52 5.43 6.94
CA LEU A 65 4.20 5.04 6.43
C LEU A 65 3.73 3.68 6.98
N ARG A 66 4.65 2.75 7.27
CA ARG A 66 4.27 1.46 7.85
C ARG A 66 3.67 1.57 9.26
N HIS A 67 4.16 2.51 10.07
CA HIS A 67 3.82 2.59 11.50
C HIS A 67 2.90 3.77 11.84
N LEU A 68 2.86 4.79 10.98
CA LEU A 68 2.00 5.95 11.14
C LEU A 68 0.68 5.80 10.38
N HIS A 69 -0.31 6.55 10.83
CA HIS A 69 -1.64 6.65 10.20
C HIS A 69 -1.83 8.08 9.69
N PRO A 70 -1.06 8.53 8.69
CA PRO A 70 -1.14 9.89 8.18
C PRO A 70 -2.47 10.15 7.48
N GLU A 71 -2.84 11.42 7.40
CA GLU A 71 -3.97 11.84 6.59
C GLU A 71 -3.62 11.82 5.10
N ASP A 72 -4.52 11.26 4.29
CA ASP A 72 -4.45 11.20 2.83
C ASP A 72 -4.07 12.55 2.19
N GLN A 73 -4.58 13.65 2.73
CA GLN A 73 -4.33 15.00 2.24
C GLN A 73 -2.83 15.36 2.26
N HIS A 74 -2.12 14.96 3.32
CA HIS A 74 -0.68 15.22 3.43
C HIS A 74 0.12 14.43 2.39
N LEU A 75 -0.26 13.16 2.17
CA LEU A 75 0.37 12.29 1.18
C LEU A 75 0.14 12.81 -0.24
N ARG A 76 -1.11 13.15 -0.58
CA ARG A 76 -1.48 13.75 -1.87
C ARG A 76 -0.77 15.07 -2.12
N GLY A 77 -0.55 15.87 -1.07
CA GLY A 77 0.19 17.12 -1.17
C GLY A 77 1.66 16.93 -1.60
N PHE A 78 2.29 15.80 -1.29
CA PHE A 78 3.59 15.44 -1.86
C PHE A 78 3.47 14.97 -3.31
N ASP A 79 2.52 14.08 -3.61
CA ASP A 79 2.31 13.58 -4.97
C ASP A 79 2.03 14.71 -5.98
N ASP A 80 1.24 15.70 -5.57
CA ASP A 80 0.93 16.89 -6.37
C ASP A 80 2.15 17.80 -6.55
N HIS A 81 3.02 17.91 -5.55
CA HIS A 81 4.31 18.62 -5.67
C HIS A 81 5.22 17.95 -6.69
N LEU A 82 5.43 16.64 -6.54
CA LEU A 82 6.27 15.85 -7.43
C LEU A 82 5.74 15.89 -8.87
N ARG A 83 4.42 15.73 -9.06
CA ARG A 83 3.80 15.77 -10.39
C ARG A 83 3.98 17.11 -11.08
N ARG A 84 3.87 18.23 -10.34
CA ARG A 84 4.09 19.58 -10.89
C ARG A 84 5.54 19.75 -11.36
N GLY A 85 6.51 19.37 -10.53
CA GLY A 85 7.92 19.46 -10.89
C GLY A 85 8.29 18.56 -12.08
N LEU A 86 7.81 17.31 -12.10
CA LEU A 86 8.05 16.40 -13.22
C LEU A 86 7.38 16.86 -14.52
N ARG A 87 6.21 17.50 -14.44
CA ARG A 87 5.56 18.10 -15.60
C ARG A 87 6.42 19.19 -16.22
N HIS A 88 7.03 20.04 -15.39
CA HIS A 88 7.97 21.05 -15.86
C HIS A 88 9.22 20.44 -16.47
N LEU A 89 9.86 19.49 -15.75
CA LEU A 89 11.07 18.78 -16.21
C LEU A 89 10.88 18.09 -17.56
N LEU A 90 9.72 17.46 -17.77
CA LEU A 90 9.38 16.74 -19.00
C LEU A 90 8.72 17.63 -20.07
N ARG A 91 8.58 18.95 -19.81
CA ARG A 91 7.92 19.91 -20.71
C ARG A 91 6.51 19.48 -21.15
N LEU A 92 5.77 18.87 -20.22
CA LEU A 92 4.44 18.33 -20.48
C LEU A 92 3.36 19.43 -20.41
N PRO A 93 2.33 19.41 -21.27
CA PRO A 93 1.21 20.33 -21.20
C PRO A 93 0.50 20.33 -19.84
N LYS A 94 -0.18 21.43 -19.49
CA LYS A 94 -1.03 21.47 -18.28
C LYS A 94 -2.18 20.45 -18.32
N SER A 95 -2.63 20.10 -19.52
CA SER A 95 -3.68 19.10 -19.78
C SER A 95 -3.23 17.64 -19.58
N THR A 96 -1.95 17.34 -19.37
CA THR A 96 -1.51 15.94 -19.20
C THR A 96 -2.19 15.31 -17.98
N ALA A 97 -2.84 14.18 -18.24
CA ALA A 97 -3.58 13.41 -17.26
C ALA A 97 -2.72 13.03 -16.05
N LYS A 98 -3.33 12.99 -14.86
CA LYS A 98 -2.62 12.58 -13.63
C LYS A 98 -2.18 11.11 -13.70
N ASP A 99 -3.00 10.27 -14.33
CA ASP A 99 -2.74 8.83 -14.45
C ASP A 99 -1.50 8.51 -15.29
N PHE A 100 -1.08 9.39 -16.20
CA PHE A 100 0.18 9.23 -16.95
C PHE A 100 1.39 9.01 -16.04
N PHE A 101 1.45 9.72 -14.92
CA PHE A 101 2.58 9.66 -13.98
C PHE A 101 2.62 8.32 -13.24
N SER A 102 1.46 7.73 -12.95
CA SER A 102 1.35 6.48 -12.19
C SER A 102 1.20 5.23 -13.07
N ALA A 103 0.80 5.40 -14.34
CA ALA A 103 0.62 4.29 -15.26
C ALA A 103 1.92 3.50 -15.48
N PRO A 104 1.85 2.19 -15.74
CA PRO A 104 3.05 1.35 -15.89
C PRO A 104 3.98 1.84 -17.00
N VAL A 105 5.29 1.72 -16.77
CA VAL A 105 6.34 2.08 -17.75
C VAL A 105 6.23 1.24 -19.02
N SER A 106 5.85 -0.03 -18.89
CA SER A 106 5.59 -0.93 -20.01
C SER A 106 4.42 -0.48 -20.89
N ARG A 107 3.60 0.44 -20.40
CA ARG A 107 2.41 0.97 -21.09
C ARG A 107 2.55 2.44 -21.48
N GLY A 108 3.73 3.04 -21.34
CA GLY A 108 3.97 4.43 -21.74
C GLY A 108 3.96 5.45 -20.59
N GLY A 109 3.64 5.05 -19.36
CA GLY A 109 3.62 5.94 -18.20
C GLY A 109 4.98 6.06 -17.49
N LEU A 110 5.03 6.83 -16.40
CA LEU A 110 6.25 6.95 -15.58
C LEU A 110 6.36 5.90 -14.48
N GLY A 111 5.28 5.18 -14.15
CA GLY A 111 5.23 4.12 -13.14
C GLY A 111 5.60 4.60 -11.74
N LEU A 112 5.27 5.83 -11.38
CA LEU A 112 5.36 6.33 -10.01
C LEU A 112 4.23 5.74 -9.17
N LEU A 113 4.44 5.62 -7.86
CA LEU A 113 3.45 5.09 -6.94
C LEU A 113 3.01 6.22 -6.02
N PRO A 114 1.76 6.72 -6.15
CA PRO A 114 1.25 7.74 -5.23
C PRO A 114 1.42 7.31 -3.77
N LEU A 115 1.76 8.23 -2.88
CA LEU A 115 2.09 7.89 -1.49
C LEU A 115 0.92 7.26 -0.74
N VAL A 116 -0.32 7.63 -1.04
CA VAL A 116 -1.53 6.98 -0.49
C VAL A 116 -1.54 5.49 -0.85
N GLU A 117 -1.20 5.18 -2.09
CA GLU A 117 -1.17 3.80 -2.57
C GLU A 117 0.04 3.01 -2.10
N LEU A 118 1.17 3.68 -1.91
CA LEU A 118 2.36 3.11 -1.26
C LEU A 118 2.03 2.77 0.20
N HIS A 119 1.34 3.66 0.91
CA HIS A 119 0.91 3.44 2.29
C HIS A 119 -0.01 2.23 2.40
N ALA A 120 -1.05 2.16 1.57
CA ALA A 120 -1.95 1.00 1.52
C ALA A 120 -1.18 -0.32 1.23
N ALA A 121 -0.26 -0.30 0.26
CA ALA A 121 0.55 -1.47 -0.06
C ALA A 121 1.47 -1.91 1.10
N LEU A 122 2.06 -0.94 1.81
CA LEU A 122 2.88 -1.20 2.99
C LEU A 122 2.07 -1.80 4.14
N GLN A 123 0.86 -1.30 4.40
CA GLN A 123 -0.02 -1.84 5.43
C GLN A 123 -0.46 -3.26 5.12
N ILE A 124 -0.91 -3.53 3.87
CA ILE A 124 -1.31 -4.89 3.45
C ILE A 124 -0.13 -5.88 3.61
N ALA A 125 1.04 -5.53 3.07
CA ALA A 125 2.21 -6.38 3.15
C ALA A 125 2.66 -6.60 4.61
N HIS A 126 2.64 -5.54 5.43
CA HIS A 126 3.02 -5.63 6.83
C HIS A 126 2.07 -6.52 7.63
N GLY A 127 0.75 -6.34 7.46
CA GLY A 127 -0.25 -7.20 8.10
C GLY A 127 -0.10 -8.66 7.69
N TRP A 128 0.13 -8.93 6.41
CA TRP A 128 0.40 -10.29 5.93
C TRP A 128 1.67 -10.86 6.57
N GLN A 129 2.76 -10.08 6.65
CA GLN A 129 4.01 -10.48 7.29
C GLN A 129 3.83 -10.78 8.79
N MET A 130 3.00 -10.02 9.50
CA MET A 130 2.67 -10.30 10.92
C MET A 130 1.91 -11.62 11.07
N LEU A 131 0.93 -11.88 10.22
CA LEU A 131 0.15 -13.13 10.24
C LEU A 131 1.00 -14.37 9.92
N HIS A 132 2.03 -14.21 9.10
CA HIS A 132 2.92 -15.27 8.62
C HIS A 132 4.33 -15.21 9.22
N SER A 133 4.55 -14.41 10.26
CA SER A 133 5.87 -14.22 10.87
C SER A 133 6.50 -15.57 11.23
N PRO A 134 7.81 -15.79 11.05
CA PRO A 134 8.48 -17.00 11.52
C PRO A 134 8.35 -17.15 13.05
N ASP A 135 8.23 -16.04 13.78
CA ASP A 135 8.06 -16.03 15.23
C ASP A 135 6.60 -16.37 15.63
N PRO A 136 6.36 -17.48 16.38
CA PRO A 136 5.03 -17.85 16.85
C PRO A 136 4.39 -16.81 17.78
N ALA A 137 5.17 -16.05 18.55
CA ALA A 137 4.66 -15.02 19.44
C ALA A 137 4.03 -13.87 18.64
N ILE A 138 4.71 -13.41 17.59
CA ILE A 138 4.18 -12.38 16.68
C ILE A 138 2.90 -12.86 16.00
N ARG A 139 2.89 -14.11 15.49
CA ARG A 139 1.70 -14.70 14.86
C ARG A 139 0.51 -14.74 15.81
N ARG A 140 0.74 -15.10 17.07
CA ARG A 140 -0.29 -15.15 18.12
C ARG A 140 -0.82 -13.76 18.44
N ILE A 141 0.06 -12.78 18.63
CA ILE A 141 -0.31 -11.39 18.93
C ILE A 141 -1.15 -10.81 17.78
N ALA A 142 -0.72 -11.00 16.53
CA ALA A 142 -1.43 -10.51 15.36
C ALA A 142 -2.86 -11.09 15.26
N ARG A 143 -3.00 -12.40 15.46
CA ARG A 143 -4.30 -13.09 15.46
C ARG A 143 -5.20 -12.64 16.61
N GLU A 144 -4.64 -12.44 17.80
CA GLU A 144 -5.40 -11.99 18.97
C GLU A 144 -5.89 -10.55 18.81
N GLN A 145 -5.05 -9.64 18.30
CA GLN A 145 -5.47 -8.27 17.97
C GLN A 145 -6.61 -8.25 16.95
N LEU A 146 -6.50 -9.09 15.91
CA LEU A 146 -7.54 -9.21 14.89
C LEU A 146 -8.87 -9.72 15.49
N HIS A 147 -8.79 -10.71 16.38
CA HIS A 147 -9.93 -11.24 17.11
C HIS A 147 -10.57 -10.18 18.02
N GLN A 148 -9.78 -9.40 18.76
CA GLN A 148 -10.28 -8.31 19.60
C GLN A 148 -11.01 -7.23 18.80
N ILE A 149 -10.51 -6.88 17.61
CA ILE A 149 -11.15 -5.90 16.73
C ILE A 149 -12.41 -6.48 16.10
N ALA A 150 -12.40 -7.75 15.71
CA ALA A 150 -13.59 -8.44 15.24
C ALA A 150 -14.67 -8.49 16.33
N ASP A 151 -14.31 -8.83 17.57
CA ASP A 151 -15.22 -8.83 18.73
C ASP A 151 -15.73 -7.42 19.06
N ALA A 152 -14.90 -6.38 18.91
CA ALA A 152 -15.34 -5.00 19.09
C ALA A 152 -16.41 -4.59 18.06
N ARG A 153 -16.36 -5.13 16.83
CA ARG A 153 -17.22 -4.75 15.69
C ARG A 153 -18.43 -5.67 15.48
N HIS A 154 -18.32 -6.94 15.83
CA HIS A 154 -19.32 -7.99 15.60
C HIS A 154 -19.72 -8.67 16.90
N ARG A 155 -20.97 -9.13 17.02
CA ARG A 155 -21.39 -9.96 18.16
C ARG A 155 -20.97 -11.39 17.88
N LEU A 156 -19.84 -11.82 18.44
CA LEU A 156 -19.29 -13.15 18.18
C LEU A 156 -19.94 -14.22 19.07
N ASP A 157 -20.45 -15.27 18.44
CA ASP A 157 -20.83 -16.52 19.11
C ASP A 157 -19.57 -17.28 19.57
N ARG A 158 -19.23 -17.17 20.86
CA ARG A 158 -17.96 -17.68 21.40
C ARG A 158 -17.78 -19.19 21.19
N PRO A 159 -18.76 -20.07 21.51
CA PRO A 159 -18.68 -21.49 21.20
C PRO A 159 -18.37 -21.79 19.73
N HIS A 160 -19.03 -21.11 18.79
CA HIS A 160 -18.84 -21.34 17.36
C HIS A 160 -17.42 -20.96 16.89
N TRP A 161 -16.92 -19.81 17.33
CA TRP A 161 -15.65 -19.27 16.84
C TRP A 161 -14.41 -19.75 17.59
N GLN A 162 -14.57 -20.41 18.74
CA GLN A 162 -13.43 -20.86 19.56
C GLN A 162 -12.48 -21.79 18.79
N GLN A 163 -13.01 -22.73 18.01
CA GLN A 163 -12.24 -23.65 17.17
C GLN A 163 -12.00 -23.13 15.74
N ARG A 164 -12.67 -22.04 15.36
CA ARG A 164 -12.66 -21.47 13.99
C ARG A 164 -12.03 -20.08 13.92
N ARG A 165 -11.07 -19.81 14.80
CA ARG A 165 -10.42 -18.49 14.92
C ARG A 165 -9.74 -18.04 13.63
N GLU A 166 -9.12 -18.95 12.87
CA GLU A 166 -8.50 -18.58 11.58
C GLU A 166 -9.54 -18.23 10.52
N GLU A 167 -10.64 -18.97 10.46
CA GLU A 167 -11.76 -18.66 9.56
C GLU A 167 -12.37 -17.29 9.90
N LEU A 168 -12.57 -17.00 11.19
CA LEU A 168 -13.03 -15.70 11.66
C LEU A 168 -12.11 -14.57 11.17
N CYS A 169 -10.79 -14.74 11.31
CA CYS A 169 -9.80 -13.76 10.87
C CYS A 169 -9.90 -13.50 9.36
N GLY A 170 -9.99 -14.56 8.56
CA GLY A 170 -10.11 -14.45 7.10
C GLY A 170 -11.41 -13.76 6.68
N ARG A 171 -12.54 -14.20 7.24
CA ARG A 171 -13.85 -13.58 6.98
C ARG A 171 -13.88 -12.11 7.39
N PHE A 172 -13.25 -11.74 8.51
CA PHE A 172 -13.17 -10.34 8.92
C PHE A 172 -12.41 -9.50 7.89
N LEU A 173 -11.19 -9.91 7.54
CA LEU A 173 -10.33 -9.20 6.59
C LEU A 173 -10.94 -9.12 5.19
N ASN A 174 -11.73 -10.11 4.77
CA ASN A 174 -12.40 -10.16 3.47
C ASN A 174 -13.78 -9.47 3.42
N PHE A 175 -14.20 -8.76 4.48
CA PHE A 175 -15.56 -8.18 4.60
C PHE A 175 -16.72 -9.19 4.62
N GLU A 176 -16.44 -10.46 4.89
CA GLU A 176 -17.41 -11.57 4.82
C GLU A 176 -17.95 -11.96 6.21
N LEU A 177 -17.37 -11.46 7.30
CA LEU A 177 -17.77 -11.85 8.66
C LEU A 177 -19.23 -11.49 8.99
N GLY A 178 -19.69 -10.31 8.53
CA GLY A 178 -21.07 -9.87 8.75
C GLY A 178 -22.13 -10.70 8.01
N MET A 179 -21.72 -11.56 7.08
CA MET A 179 -22.60 -12.51 6.39
C MET A 179 -22.88 -13.76 7.21
N SER A 180 -22.11 -14.00 8.28
CA SER A 180 -22.31 -15.13 9.18
C SER A 180 -23.39 -14.82 10.22
N VAL A 181 -24.34 -15.74 10.38
CA VAL A 181 -25.36 -15.71 11.44
C VAL A 181 -24.73 -15.73 12.84
N HIS A 182 -23.51 -16.27 12.96
CA HIS A 182 -22.75 -16.36 14.21
C HIS A 182 -21.88 -15.11 14.49
N ALA A 183 -21.93 -14.08 13.63
CA ALA A 183 -21.18 -12.84 13.80
C ALA A 183 -21.89 -11.59 13.23
N PRO A 184 -23.16 -11.33 13.60
CA PRO A 184 -23.86 -10.14 13.12
C PRO A 184 -23.15 -8.85 13.55
N ALA A 185 -23.16 -7.85 12.67
CA ALA A 185 -22.54 -6.56 12.95
C ALA A 185 -23.22 -5.85 14.13
N LYS A 186 -22.45 -5.21 15.01
CA LYS A 186 -22.99 -4.40 16.10
C LYS A 186 -23.59 -3.10 15.53
N ARG A 187 -24.79 -2.73 16.01
CA ARG A 187 -25.50 -1.50 15.58
C ARG A 187 -24.71 -0.21 15.81
N ARG A 188 -23.91 -0.16 16.88
CA ARG A 188 -23.00 0.95 17.19
C ARG A 188 -21.59 0.38 17.28
N THR A 189 -20.80 0.64 16.25
CA THR A 189 -19.37 0.37 16.28
C THR A 189 -18.72 1.63 16.81
N GLY A 190 -18.10 1.60 17.98
CA GLY A 190 -17.25 2.70 18.43
C GLY A 190 -16.14 2.92 17.40
N ASP A 191 -15.55 4.12 17.34
CA ASP A 191 -14.49 4.41 16.38
C ASP A 191 -13.23 3.59 16.71
N THR A 192 -13.19 2.36 16.20
CA THR A 192 -12.11 1.40 16.43
C THR A 192 -11.19 1.49 15.21
N THR A 193 -10.55 2.64 15.05
CA THR A 193 -9.49 2.80 14.05
C THR A 193 -8.32 1.92 14.47
N SER A 194 -7.83 1.11 13.53
CA SER A 194 -6.76 0.14 13.78
C SER A 194 -6.07 -0.22 12.47
N LEU A 195 -4.83 -0.70 12.58
CA LEU A 195 -4.09 -1.25 11.45
C LEU A 195 -4.91 -2.32 10.70
N TRP A 196 -5.61 -3.21 11.43
CA TRP A 196 -6.37 -4.30 10.82
C TRP A 196 -7.62 -3.82 10.08
N THR A 197 -8.25 -2.74 10.54
CA THR A 197 -9.38 -2.13 9.81
C THR A 197 -8.91 -1.43 8.55
N ASP A 198 -7.73 -0.81 8.58
CA ASP A 198 -7.13 -0.17 7.41
C ASP A 198 -6.70 -1.22 6.39
N ILE A 199 -6.05 -2.30 6.81
CA ILE A 199 -5.70 -3.44 5.95
C ILE A 199 -6.96 -4.00 5.28
N ARG A 200 -8.01 -4.27 6.06
CA ARG A 200 -9.30 -4.73 5.55
C ARG A 200 -9.86 -3.79 4.48
N ASN A 201 -9.88 -2.48 4.76
CA ASN A 201 -10.35 -1.46 3.80
C ASN A 201 -9.50 -1.43 2.53
N ASN A 202 -8.17 -1.49 2.67
CA ASN A 202 -7.22 -1.44 1.56
C ASN A 202 -7.28 -2.70 0.70
N LEU A 203 -7.45 -3.88 1.30
CA LEU A 203 -7.69 -5.13 0.57
C LEU A 203 -8.93 -4.99 -0.32
N LYS A 204 -10.06 -4.52 0.24
CA LYS A 204 -11.29 -4.28 -0.52
C LYS A 204 -11.09 -3.23 -1.62
N LEU A 205 -10.47 -2.09 -1.29
CA LEU A 205 -10.23 -0.99 -2.24
C LEU A 205 -9.42 -1.45 -3.45
N HIS A 206 -8.41 -2.31 -3.22
CA HIS A 206 -7.59 -2.86 -4.29
C HIS A 206 -8.17 -4.13 -4.92
N GLY A 207 -9.28 -4.67 -4.43
CA GLY A 207 -9.83 -5.93 -4.93
C GLY A 207 -8.91 -7.13 -4.67
N LEU A 208 -8.20 -7.10 -3.54
CA LEU A 208 -7.38 -8.19 -3.04
C LEU A 208 -8.14 -8.95 -1.95
N LYS A 209 -7.94 -10.27 -1.89
CA LYS A 209 -8.53 -11.14 -0.88
C LYS A 209 -7.48 -12.07 -0.29
N LEU A 210 -7.69 -12.43 0.97
CA LEU A 210 -6.93 -13.50 1.61
C LEU A 210 -7.65 -14.82 1.39
N GLU A 211 -6.92 -15.82 0.94
CA GLU A 211 -7.44 -17.12 0.53
C GLU A 211 -6.69 -18.25 1.23
N THR A 212 -7.21 -19.48 1.13
CA THR A 212 -6.51 -20.67 1.60
C THR A 212 -5.74 -21.26 0.42
N ALA A 213 -4.41 -21.26 0.50
CA ALA A 213 -3.59 -22.00 -0.44
C ALA A 213 -3.83 -23.50 -0.25
N PRO A 214 -4.12 -24.25 -1.33
CA PRO A 214 -4.35 -25.68 -1.24
C PRO A 214 -3.11 -26.38 -0.70
N ALA A 215 -3.31 -27.56 -0.09
CA ALA A 215 -2.20 -28.45 0.21
C ALA A 215 -1.51 -28.85 -1.09
N ASP A 216 -0.20 -28.89 -1.07
CA ASP A 216 0.59 -29.31 -2.21
C ASP A 216 0.89 -30.81 -2.08
N PRO A 217 0.29 -31.67 -2.92
CA PRO A 217 0.49 -33.11 -2.86
C PRO A 217 1.91 -33.53 -3.25
N GLU A 218 2.63 -32.74 -4.04
CA GLU A 218 3.98 -33.07 -4.51
C GLU A 218 5.05 -32.75 -3.47
N SER A 219 4.91 -31.63 -2.76
CA SER A 219 5.85 -31.25 -1.67
C SER A 219 5.42 -31.73 -0.28
N GLY A 220 4.21 -32.28 -0.14
CA GLY A 220 3.63 -32.68 1.15
C GLY A 220 3.29 -31.49 2.06
N ALA A 221 3.28 -30.26 1.54
CA ALA A 221 3.03 -29.07 2.33
C ALA A 221 1.54 -28.95 2.68
N PRO A 222 1.18 -28.69 3.96
CA PRO A 222 -0.20 -28.54 4.36
C PRO A 222 -0.83 -27.28 3.76
N ALA A 223 -2.17 -27.27 3.67
CA ALA A 223 -2.92 -26.10 3.28
C ALA A 223 -2.60 -24.92 4.20
N LYS A 224 -2.38 -23.74 3.61
CA LYS A 224 -2.03 -22.52 4.35
C LYS A 224 -3.18 -21.54 4.26
N THR A 225 -3.70 -21.12 5.40
CA THR A 225 -4.76 -20.11 5.48
C THR A 225 -4.19 -18.71 5.31
N LEU A 226 -5.06 -17.74 5.05
CA LEU A 226 -4.75 -16.30 5.00
C LEU A 226 -3.64 -15.92 4.00
N GLN A 227 -3.45 -16.71 2.95
CA GLN A 227 -2.49 -16.44 1.89
C GLN A 227 -2.98 -15.31 0.98
N LEU A 228 -2.04 -14.58 0.39
CA LEU A 228 -2.34 -13.50 -0.54
C LEU A 228 -1.81 -13.89 -1.92
N ARG A 229 -2.61 -13.63 -2.95
CA ARG A 229 -2.21 -13.67 -4.35
C ARG A 229 -2.65 -12.39 -5.03
N VAL A 230 -1.90 -11.97 -6.04
CA VAL A 230 -2.26 -10.81 -6.88
C VAL A 230 -2.61 -11.27 -8.29
N PRO A 231 -3.58 -10.65 -8.98
CA PRO A 231 -4.02 -11.11 -10.31
C PRO A 231 -2.96 -11.19 -11.42
N HIS A 232 -1.81 -10.55 -11.25
CA HIS A 232 -0.74 -10.54 -12.25
C HIS A 232 0.40 -11.53 -11.93
N HIS A 233 0.30 -12.27 -10.83
CA HIS A 233 1.28 -13.26 -10.40
C HIS A 233 0.54 -14.51 -9.93
N ALA A 234 0.76 -15.63 -10.61
CA ALA A 234 -0.03 -16.85 -10.42
C ALA A 234 0.24 -17.55 -9.08
N GLU A 235 1.44 -17.37 -8.53
CA GLU A 235 1.90 -18.01 -7.30
C GLU A 235 1.44 -17.27 -6.06
N TRP A 236 1.41 -18.00 -4.94
CA TRP A 236 1.17 -17.43 -3.62
C TRP A 236 2.34 -16.56 -3.18
N LEU A 237 2.03 -15.42 -2.57
CA LEU A 237 3.06 -14.51 -2.11
C LEU A 237 3.80 -15.05 -0.89
N ASP A 238 5.07 -14.68 -0.78
CA ASP A 238 5.96 -15.02 0.32
C ASP A 238 6.51 -13.76 1.01
N HIS A 239 7.29 -13.95 2.08
CA HIS A 239 7.90 -12.84 2.81
C HIS A 239 8.83 -11.96 1.96
N ARG A 240 9.40 -12.51 0.88
CA ARG A 240 10.37 -11.83 0.02
C ARG A 240 9.69 -11.00 -1.06
N ASN A 241 8.53 -11.44 -1.53
CA ASN A 241 7.90 -10.93 -2.74
C ASN A 241 6.58 -10.16 -2.46
N VAL A 242 5.95 -10.35 -1.29
CA VAL A 242 4.62 -9.78 -0.99
C VAL A 242 4.56 -8.27 -1.21
N LEU A 243 5.52 -7.54 -0.65
CA LEU A 243 5.53 -6.07 -0.77
C LEU A 243 5.73 -5.63 -2.22
N ARG A 244 6.62 -6.31 -2.96
CA ARG A 244 6.90 -6.00 -4.38
C ARG A 244 5.65 -6.17 -5.22
N HIS A 245 4.97 -7.31 -5.08
CA HIS A 245 3.80 -7.63 -5.88
C HIS A 245 2.58 -6.78 -5.51
N VAL A 246 2.37 -6.48 -4.22
CA VAL A 246 1.29 -5.56 -3.81
C VAL A 246 1.55 -4.13 -4.32
N LYS A 247 2.81 -3.64 -4.30
CA LYS A 247 3.18 -2.35 -4.90
C LYS A 247 2.94 -2.32 -6.42
N GLN A 248 3.24 -3.41 -7.13
CA GLN A 248 3.11 -3.51 -8.58
C GLN A 248 1.67 -3.70 -9.07
N TYR A 249 0.79 -4.23 -8.21
CA TYR A 249 -0.60 -4.47 -8.56
C TYR A 249 -1.39 -3.15 -8.65
N LYS A 250 -1.38 -2.55 -9.85
CA LYS A 250 -1.89 -1.19 -10.09
C LYS A 250 -2.64 -1.08 -11.42
N ARG A 251 -3.74 -1.83 -11.53
CA ARG A 251 -4.62 -1.79 -12.72
C ARG A 251 -5.38 -0.47 -12.86
N ALA A 252 -5.70 0.21 -11.75
CA ALA A 252 -6.59 1.37 -11.75
C ALA A 252 -6.08 2.53 -12.63
N HIS A 253 -4.83 2.97 -12.47
CA HIS A 253 -4.29 4.08 -13.26
C HIS A 253 -4.18 3.78 -14.74
N TRP A 254 -3.80 2.55 -15.11
CA TRP A 254 -3.78 2.16 -16.52
C TRP A 254 -5.19 2.20 -17.12
N SER A 255 -6.17 1.60 -16.44
CA SER A 255 -7.56 1.60 -16.90
C SER A 255 -8.14 3.02 -17.00
N ALA A 256 -7.90 3.86 -15.99
CA ALA A 256 -8.32 5.27 -15.99
C ALA A 256 -7.68 6.05 -17.14
N TRP A 257 -6.38 5.82 -17.38
CA TRP A 257 -5.66 6.45 -18.48
C TRP A 257 -6.20 6.02 -19.85
N CYS A 258 -6.55 4.74 -20.03
CA CYS A 258 -7.18 4.24 -21.26
C CYS A 258 -8.58 4.81 -21.53
N ALA A 259 -9.33 5.16 -20.49
CA ALA A 259 -10.71 5.64 -20.62
C ALA A 259 -10.80 7.10 -21.13
N LEU A 260 -9.70 7.83 -21.17
CA LEU A 260 -9.68 9.23 -21.62
C LEU A 260 -9.77 9.30 -23.16
N LYS A 261 -10.86 9.88 -23.66
CA LYS A 261 -11.24 9.90 -25.09
C LYS A 261 -10.31 10.70 -26.01
N ASP A 262 -9.48 11.59 -25.48
CA ASP A 262 -8.69 12.48 -26.33
C ASP A 262 -7.37 12.88 -25.66
N GLN A 263 -6.32 12.13 -25.98
CA GLN A 263 -4.99 12.38 -25.45
C GLN A 263 -4.01 12.72 -26.56
N GLY A 264 -4.39 13.69 -27.39
CA GLY A 264 -3.51 14.34 -28.37
C GLY A 264 -2.47 13.39 -28.97
N ARG A 265 -2.88 12.55 -29.93
CA ARG A 265 -2.02 11.89 -30.93
C ARG A 265 -0.57 11.58 -30.51
N THR A 266 -0.30 10.98 -29.33
CA THR A 266 1.11 10.75 -28.91
C THR A 266 1.40 9.34 -28.40
N ALA A 267 0.46 8.59 -27.82
CA ALA A 267 0.77 7.24 -27.35
C ALA A 267 0.87 6.20 -28.49
N ARG A 268 0.08 6.31 -29.57
CA ARG A 268 0.14 5.39 -30.73
C ARG A 268 1.14 5.85 -31.80
N THR A 269 1.34 7.16 -31.92
CA THR A 269 2.26 7.81 -32.88
C THR A 269 3.72 7.81 -32.38
N HIS A 270 3.95 7.76 -31.07
CA HIS A 270 5.27 7.43 -30.47
C HIS A 270 5.34 5.99 -29.94
N GLY A 271 4.26 5.22 -30.08
CA GLY A 271 4.05 3.88 -29.57
C GLY A 271 4.69 2.80 -30.40
N GLY A 272 6.02 2.85 -30.52
CA GLY A 272 6.76 1.61 -30.40
C GLY A 272 6.60 1.03 -28.98
N VAL A 273 7.02 -0.22 -28.78
CA VAL A 273 6.98 -0.95 -27.51
C VAL A 273 7.41 -0.08 -26.30
N GLY A 274 6.44 0.36 -25.48
CA GLY A 274 6.64 1.04 -24.19
C GLY A 274 7.34 2.40 -24.24
N SER A 275 7.51 3.05 -23.08
CA SER A 275 8.35 4.24 -22.95
C SER A 275 9.81 3.87 -23.23
N LYS A 276 10.21 3.81 -24.50
CA LYS A 276 11.58 3.51 -24.93
C LYS A 276 12.60 4.42 -24.25
N PHE A 277 12.24 5.68 -24.00
CA PHE A 277 13.03 6.65 -23.23
C PHE A 277 13.36 6.20 -21.78
N LEU A 278 12.48 5.44 -21.12
CA LEU A 278 12.70 4.94 -19.76
C LEU A 278 13.34 3.55 -19.72
N THR A 279 13.25 2.79 -20.82
CA THR A 279 13.67 1.38 -20.89
C THR A 279 14.98 1.17 -21.66
N ARG A 280 15.47 2.17 -22.39
CA ARG A 280 16.77 2.13 -23.10
C ARG A 280 17.61 3.37 -22.74
N PRO A 281 18.89 3.20 -22.33
CA PRO A 281 19.77 4.31 -21.97
C PRO A 281 20.33 5.08 -23.18
N ARG A 282 20.00 4.69 -24.41
CA ARG A 282 20.32 5.45 -25.63
C ARG A 282 19.08 6.24 -26.04
N GLY A 283 19.15 7.56 -25.86
CA GLY A 283 18.10 8.49 -26.25
C GLY A 283 18.02 8.69 -27.76
N ILE A 284 16.80 9.01 -28.20
CA ILE A 284 16.32 9.22 -29.58
C ILE A 284 16.25 7.93 -30.42
#